data_AF-A0A9X7IL66-F1
#
_entry.id   AF-A0A9X7IL66-F1
#
_cell.length_a   1.000
_cell.length_b   1.000
_cell.length_c   1.000
_cell.angle_alpha   90.00
_cell.angle_beta   90.00
_cell.angle_gamma   90.00
#
_symmetry.space_group_name_H-M   'P 1'
#
loop_
_entity.id
_entity.type
_entity.pdbx_description
1 polymer ?
#
loop_
_entity_poly.entity_id
_entity_poly.type
_entity_poly.pdbx_seq_one_letter_code
_entity_poly.pdbx_strand_id
1 'polypeptide(L)'
;MLTTTLDGLWVLQAVTGIETLCPELGLRPLLPRLDTAERALRHPIAEELTAIGVLDDQGEVDPMVREWLTVIMRRDIALMLNLHFPGRPTGDPQHMTRVSISRFASWWVVLERHDQEVRLYPAGSATDQAAAGDLLVGQIERLCGVTEAAKLRPVTLDTKELLERVRDQDSLRRYLAAQRLDIDQQQIVALAADPEVSGQANIVAIQPGAGPEELARMAIADTAVLISDTPSGRVCVENIDNGGRRYQIVSPGTRADVANAILRLIARLPAGADWHSHRRVV
;
A
#
# COMPACT_ATOMS: atom_id res chain seq x y z
N MET A 1 -2.56 18.22 -3.10
CA MET A 1 -1.51 17.25 -2.80
C MET A 1 -0.35 18.01 -2.20
N LEU A 2 0.17 17.55 -1.07
CA LEU A 2 1.38 18.06 -0.45
C LEU A 2 2.56 17.15 -0.83
N THR A 3 3.65 17.75 -1.31
CA THR A 3 4.95 17.09 -1.46
C THR A 3 5.95 17.81 -0.56
N THR A 4 6.66 17.06 0.28
CA THR A 4 7.68 17.62 1.18
C THR A 4 8.72 16.56 1.53
N THR A 5 9.68 16.88 2.37
CA THR A 5 10.70 15.93 2.85
C THR A 5 10.27 15.23 4.14
N LEU A 6 11.05 14.24 4.61
CA LEU A 6 10.85 13.65 5.94
C LEU A 6 10.96 14.70 7.06
N ASP A 7 11.81 15.71 6.91
CA ASP A 7 11.90 16.81 7.87
C ASP A 7 10.65 17.68 7.83
N GLY A 8 10.10 17.94 6.63
CA GLY A 8 8.83 18.64 6.49
C GLY A 8 7.69 17.88 7.18
N LEU A 9 7.58 16.57 6.95
CA LEU A 9 6.60 15.74 7.64
C LEU A 9 6.78 15.75 9.16
N TRP A 10 8.03 15.71 9.64
CA TRP A 10 8.35 15.82 11.06
C TRP A 10 7.89 17.15 11.65
N VAL A 11 8.09 18.28 10.94
CA VAL A 11 7.56 19.58 11.39
C VAL A 11 6.04 19.53 11.54
N LEU A 12 5.34 18.97 10.55
CA LEU A 12 3.88 18.84 10.60
C LEU A 12 3.43 17.95 11.76
N GLN A 13 4.12 16.84 12.03
CA GLN A 13 3.85 15.99 13.19
C GLN A 13 4.04 16.75 14.52
N ALA A 14 5.13 17.50 14.65
CA ALA A 14 5.45 18.26 15.86
C ALA A 14 4.41 19.34 16.16
N VAL A 15 4.02 20.11 15.13
CA VAL A 15 3.02 21.19 15.26
C VAL A 15 1.62 20.64 15.54
N THR A 16 1.26 19.51 14.91
CA THR A 16 -0.07 18.90 15.12
C THR A 16 -0.14 18.01 16.38
N GLY A 17 0.99 17.73 17.03
CA GLY A 17 1.06 16.80 18.16
C GLY A 17 0.82 15.34 17.78
N ILE A 18 1.00 14.98 16.50
CA ILE A 18 0.77 13.61 16.01
C ILE A 18 2.02 12.76 16.19
N GLU A 19 1.96 11.86 17.18
CA GLU A 19 3.13 11.06 17.56
C GLU A 19 3.54 10.00 16.54
N THR A 20 2.57 9.31 15.95
CA THR A 20 2.83 8.20 15.03
C THR A 20 1.91 8.27 13.82
N LEU A 21 2.50 8.13 12.63
CA LEU A 21 1.79 7.99 11.36
C LEU A 21 1.81 6.52 10.89
N CYS A 22 2.60 6.23 9.85
CA CYS A 22 2.76 4.89 9.27
C CYS A 22 4.19 4.36 9.50
N PRO A 23 4.49 3.75 10.67
CA PRO A 23 5.80 3.13 10.93
C PRO A 23 6.16 2.06 9.90
N GLU A 24 5.17 1.43 9.27
CA GLU A 24 5.34 0.48 8.17
C GLU A 24 6.02 1.09 6.93
N LEU A 25 5.95 2.41 6.75
CA LEU A 25 6.70 3.12 5.71
C LEU A 25 8.15 3.44 6.14
N GLY A 26 8.56 3.00 7.33
CA GLY A 26 9.86 3.32 7.95
C GLY A 26 9.93 4.75 8.50
N LEU A 27 8.79 5.36 8.81
CA LEU A 27 8.71 6.69 9.41
C LEU A 27 9.02 6.59 10.90
N ARG A 28 9.85 7.52 11.39
CA ARG A 28 10.15 7.61 12.83
C ARG A 28 8.94 8.17 13.59
N PRO A 29 8.68 7.70 14.82
CA PRO A 29 7.73 8.38 15.69
C PRO A 29 8.29 9.76 16.11
N LEU A 30 7.39 10.69 16.42
CA LEU A 30 7.71 11.92 17.13
C LEU A 30 8.04 11.57 18.59
N LEU A 31 9.05 12.21 19.17
CA LEU A 31 9.36 12.12 20.59
C LEU A 31 8.92 13.44 21.25
N PRO A 32 7.72 13.54 21.88
CA PRO A 32 7.14 14.83 22.29
C PRO A 32 8.03 15.69 23.19
N ARG A 33 8.90 15.07 23.99
CA ARG A 33 9.85 15.77 24.87
C ARG A 33 11.02 16.42 24.12
N LEU A 34 11.37 15.90 22.94
CA LEU A 34 12.54 16.34 22.16
C LEU A 34 12.13 17.10 20.89
N ASP A 35 11.01 16.70 20.30
CA ASP A 35 10.48 17.18 19.03
C ASP A 35 9.31 18.15 19.25
N THR A 36 9.56 19.24 19.98
CA THR A 36 8.52 20.25 20.27
C THR A 36 8.19 21.08 19.04
N ALA A 37 6.95 21.60 18.97
CA ALA A 37 6.52 22.51 17.91
C ALA A 37 7.46 23.73 17.76
N GLU A 38 7.86 24.34 18.88
CA GLU A 38 8.80 25.48 18.89
C GLU A 38 10.16 25.13 18.27
N ARG A 39 10.67 23.91 18.49
CA ARG A 39 11.91 23.44 17.87
C ARG A 39 11.71 23.19 16.39
N ALA A 40 10.60 22.57 16.02
CA ALA A 40 10.26 22.24 14.64
C ALA A 40 10.09 23.48 13.76
N LEU A 41 9.41 24.52 14.25
CA LEU A 41 9.21 25.78 13.54
C LEU A 41 10.51 26.58 13.30
N ARG A 42 11.59 26.26 14.03
CA ARG A 42 12.93 26.84 13.79
C ARG A 42 13.75 26.07 12.74
N HIS A 43 13.25 24.94 12.24
CA HIS A 43 13.93 24.19 11.19
C HIS A 43 13.77 24.91 9.85
N PRO A 44 14.81 24.97 8.98
CA PRO A 44 14.73 25.69 7.69
C PRO A 44 13.55 25.25 6.81
N ILE A 45 13.17 23.97 6.84
CA ILE A 45 12.02 23.45 6.09
C ILE A 45 10.70 24.13 6.45
N ALA A 46 10.58 24.73 7.64
CA ALA A 46 9.37 25.45 8.05
C ALA A 46 9.13 26.68 7.14
N GLU A 47 10.18 27.37 6.71
CA GLU A 47 10.07 28.51 5.78
C GLU A 47 9.52 28.04 4.42
N GLU A 48 9.97 26.88 3.94
CA GLU A 48 9.45 26.28 2.71
C GLU A 48 7.98 25.89 2.86
N LEU A 49 7.59 25.29 4.00
CA LEU A 49 6.21 24.93 4.30
C LEU A 49 5.28 26.15 4.40
N THR A 50 5.77 27.26 4.98
CA THR A 50 5.04 28.54 5.00
C THR A 50 4.91 29.13 3.59
N ALA A 51 5.98 29.09 2.79
CA ALA A 51 5.96 29.62 1.42
C ALA A 51 4.94 28.92 0.51
N ILE A 52 4.67 27.62 0.75
CA ILE A 52 3.64 26.86 0.03
C ILE A 52 2.27 26.86 0.73
N GLY A 53 2.10 27.63 1.81
CA GLY A 53 0.83 27.81 2.53
C GLY A 53 0.39 26.60 3.37
N VAL A 54 1.30 25.67 3.69
CA VAL A 54 1.02 24.53 4.56
C VAL A 54 1.12 24.93 6.03
N LEU A 55 1.98 25.91 6.34
CA LEU A 55 2.01 26.61 7.62
C LEU A 55 1.55 28.05 7.41
N ASP A 56 0.79 28.60 8.36
CA ASP A 56 0.43 30.02 8.37
C ASP A 56 1.50 30.88 9.11
N ASP A 57 1.25 32.18 9.20
CA ASP A 57 2.14 33.14 9.87
C ASP A 57 2.28 32.89 11.39
N GLN A 58 1.35 32.13 11.98
CA GLN A 58 1.36 31.71 13.38
C GLN A 58 2.07 30.36 13.57
N GLY A 59 2.49 29.72 12.47
CA GLY A 59 3.11 28.40 12.48
C GLY A 59 2.10 27.26 12.67
N GLU A 60 0.82 27.50 12.44
CA GLU A 60 -0.22 26.47 12.47
C GLU A 60 -0.32 25.75 11.12
N VAL A 61 -0.57 24.44 11.17
CA VAL A 61 -0.78 23.63 9.96
C VAL A 61 -2.14 23.92 9.36
N ASP A 62 -2.16 24.09 8.03
CA ASP A 62 -3.36 24.19 7.20
C ASP A 62 -4.41 23.14 7.63
N PRO A 63 -5.68 23.56 7.85
CA PRO A 63 -6.71 22.66 8.37
C PRO A 63 -6.90 21.38 7.55
N MET A 64 -6.78 21.46 6.22
CA MET A 64 -6.96 20.31 5.33
C MET A 64 -5.79 19.32 5.47
N VAL A 65 -4.55 19.82 5.56
CA VAL A 65 -3.38 18.97 5.83
C VAL A 65 -3.48 18.31 7.21
N ARG A 66 -3.96 19.05 8.22
CA ARG A 66 -4.21 18.50 9.56
C ARG A 66 -5.26 17.38 9.54
N GLU A 67 -6.34 17.54 8.77
CA GLU A 67 -7.33 16.48 8.56
C GLU A 67 -6.71 15.24 7.92
N TRP A 68 -5.85 15.40 6.90
CA TRP A 68 -5.19 14.27 6.27
C TRP A 68 -4.28 13.50 7.22
N LEU A 69 -3.48 14.21 8.02
CA LEU A 69 -2.64 13.59 9.05
C LEU A 69 -3.49 12.89 10.12
N THR A 70 -4.64 13.46 10.47
CA THR A 70 -5.59 12.86 11.41
C THR A 70 -6.17 11.55 10.87
N VAL A 71 -6.53 11.49 9.58
CA VAL A 71 -6.99 10.24 8.93
C VAL A 71 -5.92 9.15 9.03
N ILE A 72 -4.66 9.49 8.76
CA ILE A 72 -3.55 8.54 8.83
C ILE A 72 -3.34 8.02 10.27
N MET A 73 -3.35 8.93 11.26
CA MET A 73 -3.15 8.59 12.67
C MET A 73 -4.31 7.75 13.23
N ARG A 74 -5.55 8.08 12.84
CA ARG A 74 -6.76 7.43 13.34
C ARG A 74 -7.26 6.28 12.47
N ARG A 75 -6.50 5.88 11.45
CA ARG A 75 -6.94 4.90 10.45
C ARG A 75 -7.53 3.65 11.07
N ASP A 76 -8.71 3.29 10.60
CA ASP A 76 -9.43 2.06 10.94
C ASP A 76 -8.89 0.87 10.14
N ILE A 77 -8.50 1.14 8.89
CA ILE A 77 -7.97 0.17 7.92
C ILE A 77 -6.91 0.88 7.07
N ALA A 78 -5.89 0.15 6.65
CA ALA A 78 -4.95 0.63 5.64
C ALA A 78 -4.54 -0.48 4.66
N LEU A 79 -4.12 -0.07 3.47
CA LEU A 79 -3.30 -0.88 2.58
C LEU A 79 -1.88 -0.34 2.61
N MET A 80 -0.91 -1.22 2.81
CA MET A 80 0.50 -0.91 2.59
C MET A 80 0.90 -1.48 1.23
N LEU A 81 1.53 -0.65 0.39
CA LEU A 81 2.08 -1.05 -0.89
C LEU A 81 3.59 -0.84 -0.90
N ASN A 82 4.33 -1.83 -1.41
CA ASN A 82 5.70 -1.67 -1.85
C ASN A 82 5.72 -1.73 -3.37
N LEU A 83 6.07 -0.60 -4.00
CA LEU A 83 6.18 -0.49 -5.45
C LEU A 83 7.63 -0.65 -5.87
N HIS A 84 7.84 -1.46 -6.89
CA HIS A 84 9.10 -1.70 -7.56
C HIS A 84 8.91 -1.46 -9.06
N PHE A 85 9.79 -0.68 -9.67
CA PHE A 85 9.73 -0.38 -11.10
C PHE A 85 11.03 -0.84 -11.79
N PRO A 86 10.96 -1.68 -12.85
CA PRO A 86 12.13 -2.24 -13.49
C PRO A 86 12.98 -1.15 -14.15
N GLY A 87 14.29 -1.39 -14.26
CA GLY A 87 15.24 -0.47 -14.90
C GLY A 87 15.70 0.72 -14.03
N ARG A 88 15.24 0.83 -12.78
CA ARG A 88 15.82 1.77 -11.80
C ARG A 88 16.98 1.12 -11.07
N PRO A 89 18.19 1.72 -11.04
CA PRO A 89 19.34 1.12 -10.38
C PRO A 89 19.12 0.98 -8.87
N THR A 90 19.67 -0.08 -8.26
CA THR A 90 19.68 -0.28 -6.81
C THR A 90 20.34 0.92 -6.13
N GLY A 91 19.59 1.65 -5.30
CA GLY A 91 20.04 2.88 -4.65
C GLY A 91 19.46 4.18 -5.24
N ASP A 92 18.68 4.10 -6.32
CA ASP A 92 17.80 5.20 -6.72
C ASP A 92 16.74 5.41 -5.61
N PRO A 93 16.59 6.62 -5.03
CA PRO A 93 15.54 6.97 -4.07
C PRO A 93 14.12 6.56 -4.47
N GLN A 94 13.93 6.44 -5.79
CA GLN A 94 12.69 6.14 -6.48
C GLN A 94 12.58 4.65 -6.88
N HIS A 95 13.57 3.82 -6.56
CA HIS A 95 13.59 2.37 -6.82
C HIS A 95 12.54 1.61 -6.00
N MET A 96 12.29 2.05 -4.77
CA MET A 96 11.25 1.47 -3.92
C MET A 96 10.39 2.57 -3.31
N THR A 97 9.13 2.61 -3.73
CA THR A 97 8.13 3.48 -3.11
C THR A 97 7.34 2.69 -2.09
N ARG A 98 7.22 3.23 -0.87
CA ARG A 98 6.29 2.70 0.13
C ARG A 98 5.08 3.59 0.20
N VAL A 99 3.89 2.99 0.22
CA VAL A 99 2.62 3.72 0.24
C VAL A 99 1.73 3.18 1.32
N SER A 100 1.05 4.08 2.04
CA SER A 100 -0.08 3.73 2.88
C SER A 100 -1.33 4.40 2.31
N ILE A 101 -2.32 3.60 1.92
CA ILE A 101 -3.67 4.08 1.61
C ILE A 101 -4.51 3.82 2.86
N SER A 102 -4.78 4.87 3.62
CA SER A 102 -5.41 4.78 4.94
C SER A 102 -6.83 5.29 4.91
N ARG A 103 -7.71 4.59 5.62
CA ARG A 103 -9.10 4.99 5.82
C ARG A 103 -9.36 5.32 7.27
N PHE A 104 -9.96 6.48 7.53
CA PHE A 104 -10.60 6.80 8.80
C PHE A 104 -12.03 7.24 8.52
N ALA A 105 -12.97 6.51 9.12
CA ALA A 105 -14.37 6.62 8.79
C ALA A 105 -14.66 6.41 7.29
N SER A 106 -15.22 7.41 6.61
CA SER A 106 -15.45 7.39 5.17
C SER A 106 -14.29 8.01 4.37
N TRP A 107 -13.31 8.63 5.03
CA TRP A 107 -12.25 9.39 4.38
C TRP A 107 -11.04 8.53 4.10
N TRP A 108 -10.47 8.69 2.90
CA TRP A 108 -9.28 7.99 2.45
C TRP A 108 -8.16 8.98 2.13
N VAL A 109 -6.97 8.71 2.67
CA VAL A 109 -5.77 9.53 2.49
C VAL A 109 -4.62 8.62 2.11
N VAL A 110 -3.78 9.08 1.20
CA VAL A 110 -2.57 8.38 0.81
C VAL A 110 -1.35 9.11 1.34
N LEU A 111 -0.44 8.34 1.92
CA LEU A 111 0.90 8.76 2.28
C LEU A 111 1.91 7.92 1.49
N GLU A 112 2.63 8.55 0.59
CA GLU A 112 3.74 7.93 -0.14
C GLU A 112 5.06 8.37 0.47
N ARG A 113 6.04 7.46 0.47
CA ARG A 113 7.43 7.73 0.77
C ARG A 113 8.31 7.20 -0.36
N HIS A 114 9.13 8.09 -0.88
CA HIS A 114 10.19 7.85 -1.86
C HIS A 114 11.50 8.33 -1.23
N ASP A 115 12.19 7.44 -0.52
CA ASP A 115 13.37 7.76 0.27
C ASP A 115 13.15 8.91 1.27
N GLN A 116 13.62 10.13 0.95
CA GLN A 116 13.49 11.34 1.76
C GLN A 116 12.29 12.21 1.36
N GLU A 117 11.67 11.97 0.20
CA GLU A 117 10.47 12.67 -0.26
C GLU A 117 9.23 11.94 0.26
N VAL A 118 8.23 12.71 0.69
CA VAL A 118 6.89 12.22 1.02
C VAL A 118 5.83 12.96 0.26
N ARG A 119 4.74 12.26 -0.06
CA ARG A 119 3.54 12.85 -0.65
C ARG A 119 2.33 12.50 0.18
N LEU A 120 1.55 13.51 0.54
CA LEU A 120 0.32 13.38 1.33
C LEU A 120 -0.84 14.03 0.57
N TYR A 121 -1.92 13.27 0.34
CA TYR A 121 -3.08 13.77 -0.38
C TYR A 121 -4.33 12.94 -0.10
N PRO A 122 -5.53 13.51 -0.32
CA PRO A 122 -6.77 12.78 -0.16
C PRO A 122 -6.97 11.86 -1.38
N ALA A 123 -7.36 10.62 -1.13
CA ALA A 123 -7.85 9.71 -2.17
C ALA A 123 -9.36 9.89 -2.43
N GLY A 124 -10.09 10.46 -1.47
CA GLY A 124 -11.52 10.73 -1.57
C GLY A 124 -12.30 10.20 -0.37
N SER A 125 -13.59 9.92 -0.59
CA SER A 125 -14.44 9.28 0.42
C SER A 125 -15.22 8.13 -0.18
N ALA A 126 -15.48 7.11 0.63
CA ALA A 126 -16.32 5.97 0.26
C ALA A 126 -17.11 5.50 1.49
N THR A 127 -18.41 5.29 1.30
CA THR A 127 -19.35 4.89 2.36
C THR A 127 -19.78 3.43 2.27
N ASP A 128 -19.50 2.77 1.15
CA ASP A 128 -19.80 1.37 0.90
C ASP A 128 -18.62 0.66 0.23
N GLN A 129 -18.73 -0.67 0.14
CA GLN A 129 -17.67 -1.52 -0.40
C GLN A 129 -17.42 -1.32 -1.90
N ALA A 130 -18.45 -1.01 -2.69
CA ALA A 130 -18.31 -0.81 -4.13
C ALA A 130 -17.57 0.49 -4.43
N ALA A 131 -17.99 1.60 -3.82
CA ALA A 131 -17.33 2.89 -3.92
C ALA A 131 -15.87 2.82 -3.41
N ALA A 132 -15.62 2.05 -2.33
CA ALA A 132 -14.27 1.84 -1.85
C ALA A 132 -13.42 1.02 -2.84
N GLY A 133 -14.00 -0.02 -3.47
CA GLY A 133 -13.33 -0.78 -4.52
C GLY A 133 -12.90 0.09 -5.70
N ASP A 134 -13.80 0.94 -6.20
CA ASP A 134 -13.51 1.86 -7.30
C ASP A 134 -12.43 2.88 -6.92
N LEU A 135 -12.52 3.46 -5.72
CA LEU A 135 -11.52 4.39 -5.18
C LEU A 135 -10.14 3.72 -5.09
N LEU A 136 -10.07 2.51 -4.53
CA LEU A 136 -8.83 1.77 -4.34
C LEU A 136 -8.18 1.39 -5.66
N VAL A 137 -8.96 0.91 -6.65
CA VAL A 137 -8.45 0.63 -8.00
C VAL A 137 -7.93 1.92 -8.66
N GLY A 138 -8.65 3.03 -8.54
CA GLY A 138 -8.18 4.32 -9.04
C GLY A 138 -6.85 4.75 -8.42
N GLN A 139 -6.65 4.53 -7.11
CA GLN A 139 -5.37 4.82 -6.47
C GLN A 139 -4.26 3.87 -6.93
N ILE A 140 -4.55 2.59 -7.12
CA ILE A 140 -3.60 1.62 -7.65
C ILE A 140 -3.15 2.00 -9.06
N GLU A 141 -4.07 2.39 -9.94
CA GLU A 141 -3.73 2.88 -11.28
C GLU A 141 -2.94 4.18 -11.25
N ARG A 142 -3.26 5.10 -10.33
CA ARG A 142 -2.47 6.33 -10.15
C ARG A 142 -1.03 6.03 -9.70
N LEU A 143 -0.85 5.00 -8.88
CA LEU A 143 0.44 4.58 -8.33
C LEU A 143 1.26 3.76 -9.33
N CYS A 144 0.64 2.82 -10.03
CA CYS A 144 1.32 1.85 -10.90
C CYS A 144 1.29 2.25 -12.38
N GLY A 145 0.45 3.22 -12.75
CA GLY A 145 0.12 3.53 -14.14
C GLY A 145 -1.10 2.77 -14.65
N VAL A 146 -1.56 3.13 -15.84
CA VAL A 146 -2.65 2.44 -16.56
C VAL A 146 -2.03 1.50 -17.58
N THR A 147 -2.33 0.21 -17.46
CA THR A 147 -1.79 -0.86 -18.30
C THR A 147 -2.93 -1.79 -18.69
N GLU A 148 -2.96 -2.23 -19.95
CA GLU A 148 -3.95 -3.22 -20.39
C GLU A 148 -3.73 -4.56 -19.67
N ALA A 149 -4.82 -5.25 -19.35
CA ALA A 149 -4.75 -6.56 -18.73
C ALA A 149 -4.12 -7.58 -19.68
N ALA A 150 -3.25 -8.43 -19.15
CA ALA A 150 -2.69 -9.54 -19.91
C ALA A 150 -3.79 -10.48 -20.40
N LYS A 151 -3.66 -10.97 -21.63
CA LYS A 151 -4.56 -11.99 -22.21
C LYS A 151 -4.23 -13.36 -21.63
N LEU A 152 -4.60 -13.55 -20.36
CA LEU A 152 -4.27 -14.73 -19.57
C LEU A 152 -5.54 -15.48 -19.19
N ARG A 153 -5.58 -16.78 -19.44
CA ARG A 153 -6.53 -17.64 -18.74
C ARG A 153 -6.01 -17.85 -17.31
N PRO A 154 -6.82 -17.62 -16.26
CA PRO A 154 -6.34 -17.69 -14.88
C PRO A 154 -5.59 -18.99 -14.57
N VAL A 155 -4.49 -18.84 -13.84
CA VAL A 155 -3.62 -19.93 -13.40
C VAL A 155 -3.79 -20.10 -11.89
N THR A 156 -3.97 -21.34 -11.44
CA THR A 156 -4.03 -21.66 -10.00
C THR A 156 -2.85 -22.54 -9.63
N LEU A 157 -2.06 -22.10 -8.67
CA LEU A 157 -0.87 -22.79 -8.19
C LEU A 157 -1.04 -23.12 -6.71
N ASP A 158 -0.66 -24.32 -6.28
CA ASP A 158 -0.61 -24.64 -4.84
C ASP A 158 0.53 -23.84 -4.19
N THR A 159 0.20 -22.98 -3.22
CA THR A 159 1.15 -22.05 -2.61
C THR A 159 2.24 -22.79 -1.84
N LYS A 160 1.91 -23.92 -1.20
CA LYS A 160 2.88 -24.69 -0.44
C LYS A 160 3.89 -25.35 -1.38
N GLU A 161 3.41 -26.01 -2.43
CA GLU A 161 4.29 -26.65 -3.41
C GLU A 161 5.17 -25.63 -4.14
N LEU A 162 4.61 -24.47 -4.49
CA LEU A 162 5.36 -23.37 -5.11
C LEU A 162 6.52 -22.92 -4.20
N LEU A 163 6.24 -22.63 -2.92
CA LEU A 163 7.24 -22.18 -1.96
C LEU A 163 8.26 -23.27 -1.58
N GLU A 164 7.93 -24.55 -1.70
CA GLU A 164 8.87 -25.65 -1.46
C GLU A 164 9.84 -25.84 -2.63
N ARG A 165 9.36 -25.67 -3.87
CA ARG A 165 10.08 -26.05 -5.09
C ARG A 165 10.77 -24.89 -5.81
N VAL A 166 10.29 -23.66 -5.63
CA VAL A 166 10.79 -22.47 -6.33
C VAL A 166 11.69 -21.63 -5.43
N ARG A 167 12.90 -21.36 -5.92
CA ARG A 167 13.93 -20.54 -5.26
C ARG A 167 14.49 -19.46 -6.17
N ASP A 168 14.33 -19.63 -7.48
CA ASP A 168 14.89 -18.80 -8.54
C ASP A 168 14.05 -18.95 -9.83
N GLN A 169 14.40 -18.20 -10.87
CA GLN A 169 13.71 -18.22 -12.15
C GLN A 169 13.76 -19.60 -12.85
N ASP A 170 14.87 -20.33 -12.73
CA ASP A 170 15.01 -21.63 -13.40
C ASP A 170 14.18 -22.73 -12.72
N SER A 171 14.08 -22.72 -11.39
CA SER A 171 13.19 -23.59 -10.63
C SER A 171 11.73 -23.22 -10.83
N LEU A 172 11.39 -21.93 -10.98
CA LEU A 172 10.05 -21.49 -11.36
C LEU A 172 9.65 -22.06 -12.72
N ARG A 173 10.48 -21.87 -13.75
CA ARG A 173 10.21 -22.39 -15.10
C ARG A 173 9.99 -23.90 -15.10
N ARG A 174 10.85 -24.66 -14.39
CA ARG A 174 10.69 -26.11 -14.23
C ARG A 174 9.40 -26.48 -13.49
N TYR A 175 9.05 -25.75 -12.43
CA TYR A 175 7.80 -25.96 -11.70
C TYR A 175 6.58 -25.73 -12.59
N LEU A 176 6.54 -24.62 -13.34
CA LEU A 176 5.46 -24.27 -14.25
C LEU A 176 5.32 -25.25 -15.42
N ALA A 177 6.43 -25.74 -15.97
CA ALA A 177 6.43 -26.75 -17.03
C ALA A 177 5.90 -28.12 -16.56
N ALA A 178 6.01 -28.42 -15.27
CA ALA A 178 5.42 -29.60 -14.67
C ALA A 178 3.91 -29.44 -14.36
N GLN A 179 3.38 -28.22 -14.45
CA GLN A 179 1.95 -27.96 -14.33
C GLN A 179 1.23 -28.17 -15.68
N ARG A 180 -0.09 -28.35 -15.65
CA ARG A 180 -0.93 -28.48 -16.85
C ARG A 180 -1.24 -27.10 -17.48
N LEU A 181 -0.21 -26.30 -17.70
CA LEU A 181 -0.31 -24.93 -18.24
C LEU A 181 0.15 -24.89 -19.69
N ASP A 182 -0.49 -24.04 -20.50
CA ASP A 182 0.00 -23.75 -21.84
C ASP A 182 1.26 -22.84 -21.82
N ILE A 183 1.91 -22.70 -22.97
CA ILE A 183 3.18 -21.96 -23.10
C ILE A 183 2.98 -20.47 -22.72
N ASP A 184 1.87 -19.87 -23.14
CA ASP A 184 1.57 -18.47 -22.86
C ASP A 184 1.37 -18.23 -21.35
N GLN A 185 0.65 -19.12 -20.67
CA GLN A 185 0.48 -19.11 -19.22
C GLN A 185 1.83 -19.23 -18.50
N GLN A 186 2.68 -20.17 -18.92
CA GLN A 186 4.01 -20.35 -18.32
C GLN A 186 4.87 -19.09 -18.50
N GLN A 187 4.87 -18.50 -19.69
CA GLN A 187 5.66 -17.30 -20.00
C GLN A 187 5.16 -16.08 -19.21
N ILE A 188 3.85 -15.82 -19.19
CA ILE A 188 3.28 -14.67 -18.48
C ILE A 188 3.53 -14.78 -16.98
N VAL A 189 3.36 -15.97 -16.38
CA VAL A 189 3.62 -16.17 -14.94
C VAL A 189 5.11 -16.01 -14.62
N ALA A 190 6.01 -16.50 -15.49
CA ALA A 190 7.45 -16.30 -15.30
C ALA A 190 7.85 -14.82 -15.37
N LEU A 191 7.30 -14.07 -16.35
CA LEU A 191 7.53 -12.62 -16.45
C LEU A 191 6.99 -11.87 -15.23
N ALA A 192 5.78 -12.19 -14.78
CA ALA A 192 5.16 -11.55 -13.62
C ALA A 192 5.96 -11.75 -12.32
N ALA A 193 6.67 -12.87 -12.20
CA ALA A 193 7.55 -13.17 -11.07
C ALA A 193 8.95 -12.56 -11.18
N ASP A 194 9.31 -11.94 -12.31
CA ASP A 194 10.64 -11.38 -12.55
C ASP A 194 10.66 -9.86 -12.31
N PRO A 195 11.25 -9.39 -11.19
CA PRO A 195 11.30 -7.98 -10.85
C PRO A 195 12.26 -7.17 -11.74
N GLU A 196 13.15 -7.82 -12.51
CA GLU A 196 14.07 -7.12 -13.41
C GLU A 196 13.35 -6.59 -14.66
N VAL A 197 12.23 -7.20 -15.03
CA VAL A 197 11.48 -6.86 -16.26
C VAL A 197 10.04 -6.43 -15.99
N SER A 198 9.52 -6.64 -14.78
CA SER A 198 8.14 -6.33 -14.44
C SER A 198 8.04 -5.30 -13.31
N GLY A 199 7.15 -4.31 -13.51
CA GLY A 199 6.72 -3.43 -12.43
C GLY A 199 5.88 -4.22 -11.44
N GLN A 200 6.12 -4.07 -10.14
CA GLN A 200 5.44 -4.85 -9.12
C GLN A 200 4.92 -3.95 -8.00
N ALA A 201 3.65 -4.14 -7.64
CA ALA A 201 3.06 -3.58 -6.43
C ALA A 201 2.66 -4.73 -5.50
N ASN A 202 3.40 -4.87 -4.40
CA ASN A 202 3.10 -5.84 -3.34
C ASN A 202 2.23 -5.18 -2.28
N ILE A 203 1.05 -5.72 -2.04
CA ILE A 203 -0.02 -5.07 -1.27
C ILE A 203 -0.44 -5.95 -0.10
N VAL A 204 -0.41 -5.40 1.11
CA VAL A 204 -0.90 -6.04 2.33
C VAL A 204 -1.92 -5.15 3.02
N ALA A 205 -2.93 -5.74 3.66
CA ALA A 205 -3.92 -4.99 4.43
C ALA A 205 -3.56 -4.98 5.92
N ILE A 206 -3.86 -3.87 6.59
CA ILE A 206 -3.54 -3.60 7.99
C ILE A 206 -4.79 -3.08 8.70
N GLN A 207 -5.06 -3.58 9.91
CA GLN A 207 -6.08 -3.06 10.82
C GLN A 207 -5.44 -2.69 12.17
N PRO A 208 -5.27 -1.39 12.47
CA PRO A 208 -4.81 -0.95 13.78
C PRO A 208 -5.85 -1.19 14.88
N GLY A 209 -5.39 -1.50 16.09
CA GLY A 209 -6.27 -1.66 17.26
C GLY A 209 -7.09 -2.95 17.24
N ALA A 210 -6.62 -3.98 16.53
CA ALA A 210 -7.28 -5.27 16.51
C ALA A 210 -6.80 -6.15 17.68
N GLY A 211 -7.58 -6.19 18.76
CA GLY A 211 -7.38 -7.11 19.88
C GLY A 211 -7.98 -6.62 21.20
N PRO A 212 -8.18 -7.51 22.18
CA PRO A 212 -8.71 -7.16 23.50
C PRO A 212 -7.67 -6.53 24.46
N GLU A 213 -6.41 -6.42 24.06
CA GLU A 213 -5.33 -5.85 24.89
C GLU A 213 -5.15 -4.34 24.65
N GLU A 214 -4.90 -3.60 25.75
CA GLU A 214 -4.58 -2.15 25.78
C GLU A 214 -3.36 -1.76 24.92
N LEU A 215 -2.46 -2.70 24.64
CA LEU A 215 -1.32 -2.48 23.75
C LEU A 215 -1.79 -2.67 22.31
N ALA A 216 -2.29 -1.59 21.70
CA ALA A 216 -2.85 -1.54 20.35
C ALA A 216 -2.05 -2.39 19.34
N ARG A 217 -2.51 -3.61 19.06
CA ARG A 217 -1.91 -4.48 18.05
C ARG A 217 -2.37 -4.04 16.66
N MET A 218 -1.43 -4.00 15.72
CA MET A 218 -1.77 -3.96 14.30
C MET A 218 -2.00 -5.40 13.83
N ALA A 219 -3.21 -5.72 13.41
CA ALA A 219 -3.45 -6.93 12.65
C ALA A 219 -3.00 -6.71 11.21
N ILE A 220 -2.22 -7.64 10.68
CA ILE A 220 -1.77 -7.65 9.29
C ILE A 220 -2.45 -8.85 8.64
N ALA A 221 -3.00 -8.67 7.44
CA ALA A 221 -3.57 -9.77 6.68
C ALA A 221 -2.50 -10.87 6.46
N ASP A 222 -2.92 -12.12 6.55
CA ASP A 222 -2.06 -13.29 6.48
C ASP A 222 -1.62 -13.67 5.04
N THR A 223 -1.94 -12.80 4.08
CA THR A 223 -1.66 -12.93 2.64
C THR A 223 -1.37 -11.56 2.04
N ALA A 224 -0.95 -11.55 0.78
CA ALA A 224 -0.75 -10.35 -0.01
C ALA A 224 -1.45 -10.48 -1.38
N VAL A 225 -1.69 -9.33 -2.00
CA VAL A 225 -2.00 -9.19 -3.42
C VAL A 225 -0.77 -8.62 -4.13
N LEU A 226 -0.39 -9.21 -5.25
CA LEU A 226 0.64 -8.67 -6.13
C LEU A 226 -0.04 -8.20 -7.43
N ILE A 227 0.26 -6.98 -7.84
CA ILE A 227 -0.06 -6.49 -9.18
C ILE A 227 1.25 -6.41 -9.93
N SER A 228 1.33 -7.04 -11.10
CA SER A 228 2.53 -7.05 -11.91
C SER A 228 2.26 -6.57 -13.32
N ASP A 229 2.95 -5.50 -13.71
CA ASP A 229 2.96 -4.97 -15.05
C ASP A 229 4.10 -5.61 -15.83
N THR A 230 3.73 -6.48 -16.75
CA THR A 230 4.67 -7.22 -17.59
C THR A 230 4.62 -6.66 -19.03
N PRO A 231 5.62 -6.99 -19.87
CA PRO A 231 5.52 -6.72 -21.31
C PRO A 231 4.29 -7.35 -22.00
N SER A 232 3.68 -8.37 -21.39
CA SER A 232 2.46 -9.03 -21.90
C SER A 232 1.16 -8.45 -21.34
N GLY A 233 1.23 -7.38 -20.54
CA GLY A 233 0.11 -6.74 -19.86
C GLY A 233 0.12 -6.95 -18.35
N ARG A 234 -0.85 -6.33 -17.67
CA ARG A 234 -1.02 -6.41 -16.22
C ARG A 234 -1.61 -7.74 -15.79
N VAL A 235 -1.07 -8.34 -14.75
CA VAL A 235 -1.66 -9.48 -14.03
C VAL A 235 -1.93 -9.12 -12.57
N CYS A 236 -2.94 -9.77 -11.99
CA CYS A 236 -3.22 -9.71 -10.56
C CYS A 236 -2.97 -11.10 -9.96
N VAL A 237 -2.25 -11.14 -8.84
CA VAL A 237 -1.96 -12.35 -8.09
C VAL A 237 -2.56 -12.22 -6.70
N GLU A 238 -3.41 -13.17 -6.32
CA GLU A 238 -4.01 -13.21 -4.99
C GLU A 238 -3.86 -14.60 -4.36
N ASN A 239 -4.05 -14.68 -3.05
CA ASN A 239 -4.06 -15.94 -2.32
C ASN A 239 -5.48 -16.29 -1.85
N ILE A 240 -5.94 -17.50 -2.20
CA ILE A 240 -7.24 -18.01 -1.79
C ILE A 240 -7.06 -19.29 -0.98
N ASP A 241 -7.77 -19.37 0.14
CA ASP A 241 -7.85 -20.59 0.94
C ASP A 241 -9.07 -21.40 0.51
N ASN A 242 -8.86 -22.66 0.16
CA ASN A 242 -9.93 -23.57 -0.25
C ASN A 242 -9.59 -24.99 0.20
N GLY A 243 -10.55 -25.68 0.84
CA GLY A 243 -10.37 -27.08 1.25
C GLY A 243 -9.18 -27.33 2.20
N GLY A 244 -8.84 -26.35 3.05
CA GLY A 244 -7.69 -26.44 3.97
C GLY A 244 -6.32 -26.27 3.30
N ARG A 245 -6.29 -25.84 2.03
CA ARG A 245 -5.07 -25.49 1.30
C ARG A 245 -5.11 -24.05 0.84
N ARG A 246 -3.92 -23.47 0.60
CA ARG A 246 -3.76 -22.14 0.05
C ARG A 246 -3.28 -22.22 -1.38
N TYR A 247 -3.91 -21.44 -2.24
CA TYR A 247 -3.60 -21.35 -3.66
C TYR A 247 -3.25 -19.92 -4.03
N GLN A 248 -2.26 -19.75 -4.91
CA GLN A 248 -2.05 -18.50 -5.63
C GLN A 248 -2.83 -18.55 -6.94
N ILE A 249 -3.64 -17.53 -7.17
CA ILE A 249 -4.36 -17.34 -8.43
C ILE A 249 -3.72 -16.17 -9.16
N VAL A 250 -3.22 -16.44 -10.38
CA VAL A 250 -2.75 -15.41 -11.31
C VAL A 250 -3.85 -15.19 -12.34
N SER A 251 -4.51 -14.04 -12.29
CA SER A 251 -5.57 -13.63 -13.20
C SER A 251 -5.10 -12.50 -14.13
N PRO A 252 -5.84 -12.19 -15.20
CA PRO A 252 -5.76 -10.88 -15.83
C PRO A 252 -5.82 -9.78 -14.78
N GLY A 253 -5.08 -8.71 -15.02
CA GLY A 253 -5.04 -7.54 -14.14
C GLY A 253 -6.10 -6.50 -14.51
N THR A 254 -7.35 -6.93 -14.75
CA THR A 254 -8.43 -5.98 -15.04
C THR A 254 -8.77 -5.17 -13.79
N ARG A 255 -9.45 -4.03 -13.96
CA ARG A 255 -9.97 -3.24 -12.84
C ARG A 255 -10.81 -4.08 -11.87
N ALA A 256 -11.68 -4.94 -12.40
CA ALA A 256 -12.56 -5.78 -11.60
C ALA A 256 -11.76 -6.85 -10.83
N ASP A 257 -10.78 -7.50 -11.48
CA ASP A 257 -9.93 -8.49 -10.83
C ASP A 257 -9.14 -7.87 -9.67
N VAL A 258 -8.53 -6.71 -9.92
CA VAL A 258 -7.78 -5.96 -8.90
C VAL A 258 -8.69 -5.51 -7.75
N ALA A 259 -9.86 -4.91 -8.05
CA ALA A 259 -10.80 -4.48 -7.00
C ALA A 259 -11.18 -5.67 -6.11
N ASN A 260 -11.58 -6.77 -6.73
CA ASN A 260 -12.04 -7.96 -6.04
C ASN A 260 -10.95 -8.60 -5.17
N ALA A 261 -9.72 -8.68 -5.68
CA ALA A 261 -8.57 -9.20 -4.93
C ALA A 261 -8.26 -8.32 -3.69
N ILE A 262 -8.28 -7.00 -3.85
CA ILE A 262 -8.03 -6.05 -2.76
C ILE A 262 -9.15 -6.11 -1.71
N LEU A 263 -10.41 -6.16 -2.14
CA LEU A 263 -11.55 -6.26 -1.23
C LEU A 263 -11.53 -7.57 -0.44
N ARG A 264 -11.16 -8.69 -1.08
CA ARG A 264 -10.93 -9.98 -0.39
C ARG A 264 -9.77 -9.91 0.60
N LEU A 265 -8.67 -9.25 0.22
CA LEU A 265 -7.52 -9.05 1.10
C LEU A 265 -7.91 -8.27 2.36
N ILE A 266 -8.67 -7.18 2.22
CA ILE A 266 -9.15 -6.39 3.36
C ILE A 266 -10.11 -7.21 4.23
N ALA A 267 -11.01 -8.00 3.63
CA ALA A 267 -11.97 -8.83 4.35
C ALA A 267 -11.32 -9.97 5.17
N ARG A 268 -10.03 -10.25 4.99
CA ARG A 268 -9.25 -11.18 5.85
C ARG A 268 -8.82 -10.55 7.18
N LEU A 269 -8.93 -9.23 7.32
CA LEU A 269 -8.66 -8.55 8.57
C LEU A 269 -9.71 -8.89 9.64
N PRO A 270 -9.44 -8.66 10.93
CA PRO A 270 -10.38 -8.97 12.01
C PRO A 270 -11.77 -8.33 11.88
N ALA A 271 -11.91 -7.19 11.19
CA ALA A 271 -13.19 -6.57 10.89
C ALA A 271 -14.06 -7.37 9.88
N GLY A 272 -13.48 -8.34 9.17
CA GLY A 272 -14.20 -9.25 8.28
C GLY A 272 -14.94 -8.52 7.15
N ALA A 273 -16.14 -9.00 6.83
CA ALA A 273 -17.00 -8.42 5.79
C ALA A 273 -17.48 -6.99 6.11
N ASP A 274 -17.54 -6.63 7.39
CA ASP A 274 -18.04 -5.32 7.85
C ASP A 274 -16.95 -4.24 7.90
N TRP A 275 -15.75 -4.53 7.38
CA TRP A 275 -14.59 -3.63 7.40
C TRP A 275 -14.90 -2.21 6.90
N HIS A 276 -15.79 -2.05 5.92
CA HIS A 276 -16.16 -0.75 5.35
C HIS A 276 -16.86 0.14 6.38
N SER A 277 -17.63 -0.46 7.30
CA SER A 277 -18.34 0.23 8.38
C SER A 277 -17.57 0.26 9.71
N HIS A 278 -16.54 -0.59 9.85
CA HIS A 278 -15.71 -0.68 11.05
C HIS A 278 -15.13 0.68 11.46
N ARG A 279 -15.06 0.90 12.78
CA ARG A 279 -14.43 2.05 13.42
C ARG A 279 -13.59 1.53 14.59
N ARG A 280 -12.35 2.01 14.71
CA ARG A 280 -11.51 1.77 15.88
C ARG A 280 -12.11 2.48 17.08
N VAL A 281 -12.26 1.76 18.20
CA VAL A 281 -12.57 2.38 19.50
C VAL A 281 -11.28 3.08 19.97
N VAL A 282 -11.36 4.38 20.25
CA VAL A 282 -10.24 5.21 20.71
C VAL A 282 -10.32 5.38 22.21
#